data_AF-A0A7Y0R217-F1
#
_entry.id   AF-A0A7Y0R217-F1
#
_cell.length_a   1.000
_cell.length_b   1.000
_cell.length_c   1.000
_cell.angle_alpha   90.00
_cell.angle_beta   90.00
_cell.angle_gamma   90.00
#
_symmetry.space_group_name_H-M   'P 1'
#
loop_
_entity.id
_entity.type
_entity.pdbx_description
1 polymer ?
#
loop_
_entity_poly.entity_id
_entity_poly.type
_entity_poly.pdbx_seq_one_letter_code
_entity_poly.pdbx_strand_id
1 'polypeptide(L)'
;TTKSSSKIGLMGGLLGGLLAGGLLAAFFGGAFEGIQFMDILIIGLIAFIIFKLMRGMLGAKQGSMNQQRQQPAFGGNASKFEQPNMQNFEQQPNTNAGGFTGFGAQTDVPHNYPPGFDQAAFINGSREHYRILQGAWNHNQLDTIEEYVSPSLFEDLKAERAKLEGEQHTDVMYVDAEIVRAEYDANKAQLSLQFSGRYRDAAEGVEEDIEDIW
;
A
#
# COMPACT_ATOMS: atom_id res chain seq x y z
N THR A 1 -7.08 56.12 8.12
CA THR A 1 -7.64 55.16 7.15
C THR A 1 -6.67 53.97 7.06
N THR A 2 -6.82 52.97 7.93
CA THR A 2 -7.47 51.66 7.72
C THR A 2 -6.76 50.67 6.77
N LYS A 3 -6.37 49.51 7.35
CA LYS A 3 -6.22 48.15 6.79
C LYS A 3 -5.02 47.89 5.85
N SER A 4 -4.41 46.71 5.79
CA SER A 4 -4.55 45.43 6.51
C SER A 4 -3.31 44.58 6.20
N SER A 5 -2.88 43.78 7.17
CA SER A 5 -2.01 42.61 6.94
C SER A 5 -2.70 41.63 5.97
N SER A 6 -1.97 41.03 5.05
CA SER A 6 -2.35 39.80 4.35
C SER A 6 -1.40 38.68 4.75
N LYS A 7 -1.70 38.10 5.91
CA LYS A 7 -1.42 36.69 6.21
C LYS A 7 -2.49 35.88 5.44
N ILE A 8 -2.10 35.22 4.35
CA ILE A 8 -2.87 34.18 3.65
C ILE A 8 -1.90 33.00 3.62
N GLY A 9 -1.98 32.01 4.52
CA GLY A 9 -3.14 31.14 4.74
C GLY A 9 -2.96 29.93 3.81
N LEU A 10 -2.10 28.97 4.16
CA LEU A 10 -2.49 27.66 4.74
C LEU A 10 -3.76 27.03 4.14
N MET A 11 -4.00 27.21 2.85
CA MET A 11 -5.12 26.63 2.10
C MET A 11 -4.62 25.71 0.97
N GLY A 12 -3.48 25.05 1.18
CA GLY A 12 -2.96 24.00 0.28
C GLY A 12 -3.22 22.57 0.77
N GLY A 13 -3.70 22.40 2.01
CA GLY A 13 -3.72 21.08 2.68
C GLY A 13 -5.05 20.33 2.66
N LEU A 14 -6.15 20.93 2.19
CA LEU A 14 -7.48 20.32 2.26
C LEU A 14 -8.06 19.88 0.90
N LEU A 15 -7.36 20.16 -0.21
CA LEU A 15 -7.73 19.66 -1.54
C LEU A 15 -6.77 18.57 -2.08
N GLY A 16 -5.60 18.39 -1.46
CA GLY A 16 -4.66 17.33 -1.85
C GLY A 16 -4.99 15.93 -1.31
N GLY A 17 -5.87 15.84 -0.31
CA GLY A 17 -6.19 14.56 0.35
C GLY A 17 -7.31 13.75 -0.31
N LEU A 18 -8.06 14.33 -1.25
CA LEU A 18 -9.17 13.63 -1.94
C LEU A 18 -8.75 13.01 -3.28
N LEU A 19 -7.55 13.31 -3.78
CA LEU A 19 -7.07 12.79 -5.07
C LEU A 19 -6.07 11.64 -4.94
N ALA A 20 -5.33 11.56 -3.82
CA ALA A 20 -4.30 10.52 -3.64
C ALA A 20 -4.84 9.14 -3.22
N GLY A 21 -6.13 9.02 -2.88
CA GLY A 21 -6.70 7.74 -2.44
C GLY A 21 -8.17 7.52 -2.74
N GLY A 22 -8.89 8.51 -3.27
CA GLY A 22 -10.31 8.38 -3.60
C GLY A 22 -10.56 7.57 -4.87
N LEU A 23 -9.65 7.62 -5.85
CA LEU A 23 -9.77 6.90 -7.11
C LEU A 23 -9.30 5.45 -6.97
N LEU A 24 -8.15 5.20 -6.32
CA LEU A 24 -7.66 3.82 -6.12
C LEU A 24 -8.54 2.98 -5.19
N ALA A 25 -9.20 3.60 -4.18
CA ALA A 25 -10.19 2.90 -3.36
C ALA A 25 -11.44 2.49 -4.16
N ALA A 26 -11.77 3.21 -5.24
CA ALA A 26 -12.90 2.90 -6.12
C ALA A 26 -12.61 1.71 -7.06
N PHE A 27 -11.33 1.42 -7.33
CA PHE A 27 -10.93 0.28 -8.16
C PHE A 27 -10.85 -1.04 -7.39
N PHE A 28 -10.59 -1.00 -6.07
CA PHE A 28 -10.48 -2.20 -5.22
C PHE A 28 -11.72 -2.50 -4.36
N GLY A 29 -12.66 -1.56 -4.23
CA GLY A 29 -13.94 -1.78 -3.58
C GLY A 29 -15.06 -1.43 -4.54
N GLY A 30 -15.88 -2.41 -4.93
CA GLY A 30 -17.02 -2.28 -5.85
C GLY A 30 -18.14 -1.32 -5.39
N ALA A 31 -17.79 -0.05 -5.18
CA ALA A 31 -18.64 0.98 -4.58
C ALA A 31 -19.50 1.74 -5.60
N PHE A 32 -19.58 1.28 -6.85
CA PHE A 32 -20.33 1.99 -7.89
C PHE A 32 -21.30 1.12 -8.69
N GLU A 33 -21.66 -0.06 -8.19
CA GLU A 33 -22.79 -0.83 -8.72
C GLU A 33 -24.05 -0.61 -7.86
N GLY A 34 -24.57 0.63 -7.92
CA GLY A 34 -25.76 1.05 -7.18
C GLY A 34 -25.50 1.24 -5.68
N ILE A 35 -26.09 2.27 -5.08
CA ILE A 35 -25.96 2.51 -3.64
C ILE A 35 -26.68 1.36 -2.91
N GLN A 36 -25.93 0.35 -2.47
CA GLN A 36 -26.46 -0.71 -1.62
C GLN A 36 -26.53 -0.18 -0.18
N PHE A 37 -27.50 -0.69 0.60
CA PHE A 37 -27.66 -0.30 2.01
C PHE A 37 -26.37 -0.51 2.83
N MET A 38 -25.53 -1.47 2.43
CA MET A 38 -24.21 -1.72 3.04
C MET A 38 -23.21 -0.59 2.81
N ASP A 39 -23.25 0.09 1.67
CA ASP A 39 -22.35 1.20 1.36
C ASP A 39 -22.66 2.43 2.23
N ILE A 40 -23.94 2.68 2.51
CA ILE A 40 -24.39 3.73 3.43
C ILE A 40 -23.88 3.46 4.86
N LEU A 41 -23.82 2.19 5.28
CA LEU A 41 -23.27 1.82 6.59
C LEU A 41 -21.76 2.02 6.66
N ILE A 42 -21.03 1.66 5.60
CA ILE A 42 -19.58 1.87 5.50
C ILE A 42 -19.24 3.36 5.52
N ILE A 43 -19.94 4.18 4.72
CA ILE A 43 -19.77 5.63 4.70
C ILE A 43 -20.12 6.23 6.07
N GLY A 44 -21.19 5.77 6.73
CA GLY A 44 -21.55 6.18 8.08
C GLY A 44 -20.49 5.84 9.13
N LEU A 45 -19.88 4.66 9.04
CA LEU A 45 -18.79 4.24 9.92
C LEU A 45 -17.53 5.09 9.72
N ILE A 46 -17.16 5.36 8.46
CA ILE A 46 -16.02 6.23 8.11
C ILE A 46 -16.26 7.64 8.66
N ALA A 47 -17.46 8.20 8.45
CA ALA A 47 -17.83 9.51 8.99
C ALA A 47 -17.80 9.54 10.53
N PHE A 48 -18.24 8.47 11.19
CA PHE A 48 -18.18 8.35 12.66
C PHE A 48 -16.74 8.30 13.18
N ILE A 49 -15.85 7.57 12.51
CA ILE A 49 -14.42 7.50 12.87
C ILE A 49 -13.78 8.88 12.72
N ILE A 50 -13.99 9.56 11.59
CA ILE A 50 -13.48 10.92 11.35
C ILE A 50 -14.01 11.88 12.41
N PHE A 51 -15.32 11.86 12.69
CA PHE A 51 -15.93 12.71 13.71
C PHE A 51 -15.39 12.43 15.11
N LYS A 52 -15.20 11.16 15.48
CA LYS A 52 -14.65 10.77 16.78
C LYS A 52 -13.19 11.19 16.93
N LEU A 53 -12.40 11.12 15.87
CA LEU A 53 -10.98 11.49 15.85
C LEU A 53 -10.82 13.02 15.91
N MET A 54 -11.62 13.78 15.14
CA MET A 54 -11.68 15.24 15.23
C MET A 54 -12.15 15.71 16.62
N ARG A 55 -13.15 15.04 17.20
CA ARG A 55 -13.64 15.38 18.56
C ARG A 55 -12.61 15.06 19.64
N GLY A 56 -11.82 13.99 19.47
CA GLY A 56 -10.68 13.67 20.34
C GLY A 56 -9.57 14.73 20.28
N MET A 57 -9.31 15.28 19.09
CA MET A 57 -8.29 16.31 18.89
C MET A 57 -8.73 17.71 19.37
N LEU A 58 -10.03 18.05 19.27
CA LEU A 58 -10.56 19.31 19.82
C LEU A 58 -10.74 19.28 21.35
N GLY A 59 -10.93 18.11 21.96
CA GLY A 59 -10.97 17.96 23.42
C GLY A 59 -9.62 18.20 24.12
N ALA A 60 -8.50 17.97 23.42
CA ALA A 60 -7.15 18.19 23.95
C ALA A 60 -6.74 19.67 23.97
N LYS A 61 -7.47 20.56 23.28
CA LYS A 61 -7.14 22.00 23.20
C LYS A 61 -7.94 22.89 24.16
N GLN A 62 -8.81 22.30 24.98
CA GLN A 62 -9.63 23.02 25.98
C GLN A 62 -9.20 22.73 27.43
N GLY A 63 -7.94 22.33 27.64
CA GLY A 63 -7.36 22.06 28.97
C GLY A 63 -6.42 23.13 29.53
N SER A 64 -6.22 24.27 28.86
CA SER A 64 -5.21 25.28 29.26
C SER A 64 -5.79 26.51 29.98
N MET A 65 -6.83 26.36 30.80
CA MET A 65 -7.42 27.49 31.52
C MET A 65 -7.96 27.10 32.90
N ASN A 66 -7.09 26.63 33.79
CA ASN A 66 -7.16 26.85 35.24
C ASN A 66 -6.13 25.95 35.93
N GLN A 67 -5.02 26.50 36.40
CA GLN A 67 -4.73 26.32 37.82
C GLN A 67 -3.77 27.39 38.34
N GLN A 68 -4.39 28.23 39.15
CA GLN A 68 -3.84 29.28 39.95
C GLN A 68 -2.88 28.70 40.99
N ARG A 69 -1.69 29.32 41.08
CA ARG A 69 -0.88 29.58 42.27
C ARG A 69 -1.25 28.79 43.54
N GLN A 70 -0.29 28.01 44.04
CA GLN A 70 0.26 28.15 45.40
C GLN A 70 1.47 27.22 45.66
N GLN A 71 2.63 27.83 45.89
CA GLN A 71 3.73 27.36 46.76
C GLN A 71 3.58 28.07 48.12
N PRO A 72 4.10 27.61 49.28
CA PRO A 72 5.48 27.13 49.55
C PRO A 72 5.51 25.91 50.53
N ALA A 73 6.57 25.34 51.12
CA ALA A 73 7.93 25.76 51.45
C ALA A 73 8.81 24.56 51.89
N PHE A 74 10.14 24.73 51.75
CA PHE A 74 11.23 24.40 52.70
C PHE A 74 11.82 22.97 52.92
N GLY A 75 13.16 22.93 52.82
CA GLY A 75 14.11 21.98 53.44
C GLY A 75 14.35 20.69 52.66
N GLY A 76 15.54 20.16 52.42
CA GLY A 76 16.89 20.43 52.90
C GLY A 76 17.70 19.12 52.75
N ASN A 77 18.95 19.24 52.30
CA ASN A 77 20.08 18.32 52.52
C ASN A 77 20.15 16.89 51.91
N ALA A 78 21.38 16.61 51.46
CA ALA A 78 22.15 15.35 51.48
C ALA A 78 22.12 14.40 50.27
N SER A 79 23.19 14.53 49.49
CA SER A 79 24.07 13.52 48.89
C SER A 79 23.67 12.03 48.95
N LYS A 80 23.75 11.35 47.78
CA LYS A 80 24.29 9.98 47.68
C LYS A 80 24.88 9.72 46.30
N PHE A 81 26.13 9.25 46.32
CA PHE A 81 26.87 8.62 45.23
C PHE A 81 26.26 7.26 44.92
N GLU A 82 26.14 6.90 43.64
CA GLU A 82 26.07 5.51 43.18
C GLU A 82 26.62 5.40 41.74
N GLN A 83 27.41 4.34 41.53
CA GLN A 83 28.31 4.10 40.39
C GLN A 83 27.56 3.59 39.14
N PRO A 84 28.12 3.76 37.93
CA PRO A 84 27.57 3.15 36.72
C PRO A 84 28.12 1.73 36.57
N ASN A 85 27.24 0.73 36.49
CA ASN A 85 27.63 -0.64 36.15
C ASN A 85 27.21 -0.97 34.72
N MET A 86 28.21 -1.32 33.91
CA MET A 86 28.10 -1.74 32.51
C MET A 86 27.93 -3.26 32.47
N GLN A 87 26.81 -3.76 31.94
CA GLN A 87 26.66 -5.17 31.54
C GLN A 87 25.97 -5.19 30.17
N ASN A 88 26.77 -5.21 29.10
CA ASN A 88 27.12 -6.38 28.30
C ASN A 88 25.92 -7.11 27.69
N PHE A 89 25.78 -6.87 26.38
CA PHE A 89 24.93 -7.58 25.44
C PHE A 89 25.53 -8.96 25.17
N GLU A 90 24.85 -10.03 25.61
CA GLU A 90 25.08 -11.38 25.10
C GLU A 90 24.01 -11.71 24.07
N GLN A 91 24.43 -11.84 22.81
CA GLN A 91 23.65 -12.39 21.71
C GLN A 91 23.67 -13.91 21.83
N GLN A 92 22.50 -14.53 21.97
CA GLN A 92 22.33 -15.97 21.76
C GLN A 92 21.64 -16.24 20.42
N PRO A 93 22.08 -17.26 19.66
CA PRO A 93 21.43 -17.68 18.44
C PRO A 93 20.18 -18.50 18.77
N ASN A 94 19.00 -18.02 18.35
CA ASN A 94 17.73 -18.71 18.56
C ASN A 94 17.55 -19.84 17.55
N THR A 95 17.75 -21.08 18.01
CA THR A 95 17.38 -22.30 17.28
C THR A 95 15.92 -22.68 17.56
N ASN A 96 15.14 -22.68 16.49
CA ASN A 96 13.80 -23.20 16.28
C ASN A 96 13.37 -24.38 17.21
N ALA A 97 12.37 -24.16 18.07
CA ALA A 97 11.46 -25.20 18.60
C ALA A 97 10.21 -24.53 19.22
N GLY A 98 9.03 -25.08 18.93
CA GLY A 98 7.72 -24.42 19.08
C GLY A 98 7.27 -24.02 20.49
N GLY A 99 6.35 -23.05 20.54
CA GLY A 99 5.58 -22.73 21.75
C GLY A 99 5.10 -21.28 21.83
N PHE A 100 3.91 -21.03 21.25
CA PHE A 100 2.89 -20.03 21.64
C PHE A 100 3.29 -18.86 22.58
N THR A 101 3.30 -17.62 22.07
CA THR A 101 2.59 -16.42 22.60
C THR A 101 3.16 -15.14 21.96
N GLY A 102 2.32 -14.40 21.24
CA GLY A 102 2.70 -13.09 20.70
C GLY A 102 1.54 -12.43 19.98
N PHE A 103 0.85 -11.52 20.69
CA PHE A 103 -0.16 -10.64 20.11
C PHE A 103 0.51 -9.62 19.18
N GLY A 104 0.59 -10.02 17.92
CA GLY A 104 0.89 -9.18 16.77
C GLY A 104 0.52 -10.04 15.58
N ALA A 105 -0.67 -9.83 15.01
CA ALA A 105 -1.05 -10.48 13.76
C ALA A 105 -0.20 -9.87 12.64
N GLN A 106 1.08 -10.24 12.59
CA GLN A 106 1.79 -10.32 11.33
C GLN A 106 1.09 -11.45 10.59
N THR A 107 0.22 -11.10 9.65
CA THR A 107 -0.28 -12.04 8.66
C THR A 107 0.95 -12.55 7.92
N ASP A 108 1.46 -13.70 8.33
CA ASP A 108 2.57 -14.36 7.65
C ASP A 108 2.07 -14.67 6.23
N VAL A 109 2.64 -13.99 5.23
CA VAL A 109 2.21 -14.19 3.85
C VAL A 109 2.75 -15.56 3.43
N PRO A 110 1.89 -16.50 3.00
CA PRO A 110 2.34 -17.85 2.67
C PRO A 110 3.38 -17.84 1.56
N HIS A 111 4.51 -18.52 1.79
CA HIS A 111 5.54 -18.84 0.80
C HIS A 111 5.70 -20.36 0.70
N ASN A 112 4.60 -21.06 0.43
CA ASN A 112 4.58 -22.51 0.26
C ASN A 112 4.71 -22.88 -1.21
N TYR A 113 5.88 -23.40 -1.58
CA TYR A 113 6.24 -23.71 -2.97
C TYR A 113 6.10 -25.20 -3.31
N PRO A 114 5.83 -25.55 -4.57
CA PRO A 114 5.94 -26.93 -5.03
C PRO A 114 7.36 -27.50 -4.83
N PRO A 115 7.51 -28.79 -4.50
CA PRO A 115 8.82 -29.43 -4.41
C PRO A 115 9.62 -29.29 -5.71
N GLY A 116 10.87 -28.82 -5.60
CA GLY A 116 11.75 -28.63 -6.76
C GLY A 116 11.44 -27.40 -7.62
N PHE A 117 10.59 -26.47 -7.16
CA PHE A 117 10.32 -25.23 -7.86
C PHE A 117 11.56 -24.32 -7.94
N ASP A 118 12.00 -24.00 -9.15
CA ASP A 118 13.10 -23.08 -9.41
C ASP A 118 12.58 -21.64 -9.46
N GLN A 119 12.64 -20.97 -8.31
CA GLN A 119 12.18 -19.59 -8.16
C GLN A 119 12.93 -18.61 -9.06
N ALA A 120 14.25 -18.80 -9.23
CA ALA A 120 15.08 -17.89 -10.00
C ALA A 120 14.75 -18.00 -11.49
N ALA A 121 14.63 -19.22 -12.02
CA ALA A 121 14.19 -19.44 -13.39
C ALA A 121 12.77 -18.89 -13.62
N PHE A 122 11.86 -19.09 -12.66
CA PHE A 122 10.49 -18.58 -12.75
C PHE A 122 10.45 -17.05 -12.81
N ILE A 123 11.10 -16.35 -11.87
CA ILE A 123 11.18 -14.87 -11.84
C ILE A 123 11.79 -14.33 -13.13
N ASN A 124 12.84 -14.97 -13.64
CA ASN A 124 13.44 -14.60 -14.93
C ASN A 124 12.43 -14.71 -16.07
N GLY A 125 11.69 -15.83 -16.15
CA GLY A 125 10.64 -16.03 -17.13
C GLY A 125 9.49 -15.03 -17.00
N SER A 126 9.06 -14.72 -15.77
CA SER A 126 7.97 -13.77 -15.51
C SER A 126 8.26 -12.37 -16.04
N ARG A 127 9.52 -11.89 -15.91
CA ARG A 127 9.93 -10.59 -16.46
C ARG A 127 9.91 -10.55 -17.98
N GLU A 128 10.18 -11.68 -18.63
CA GLU A 128 10.06 -11.81 -20.08
C GLU A 128 8.58 -11.84 -20.50
N HIS A 129 7.75 -12.63 -19.82
CA HIS A 129 6.32 -12.69 -20.08
C HIS A 129 5.61 -11.35 -19.89
N TYR A 130 6.05 -10.53 -18.91
CA TYR A 130 5.56 -9.16 -18.76
C TYR A 130 5.78 -8.34 -20.03
N ARG A 131 6.99 -8.38 -20.59
CA ARG A 131 7.33 -7.66 -21.83
C ARG A 131 6.57 -8.20 -23.04
N ILE A 132 6.40 -9.52 -23.13
CA ILE A 132 5.62 -10.15 -24.20
C ILE A 132 4.18 -9.64 -24.18
N LEU A 133 3.53 -9.63 -23.01
CA LEU A 133 2.15 -9.14 -22.88
C LEU A 133 2.02 -7.66 -23.21
N GLN A 134 2.93 -6.81 -22.74
CA GLN A 134 2.97 -5.38 -23.10
C GLN A 134 3.16 -5.19 -24.61
N GLY A 135 4.07 -5.95 -25.22
CA GLY A 135 4.26 -5.94 -26.67
C GLY A 135 3.03 -6.38 -27.45
N ALA A 136 2.37 -7.45 -27.00
CA ALA A 136 1.15 -7.96 -27.61
C ALA A 136 0.01 -6.93 -27.52
N TRP A 137 -0.13 -6.27 -26.37
CA TRP A 137 -1.11 -5.19 -26.17
C TRP A 137 -0.90 -4.04 -27.16
N ASN A 138 0.35 -3.56 -27.26
CA ASN A 138 0.73 -2.48 -28.16
C ASN A 138 0.36 -2.75 -29.62
N HIS A 139 0.65 -3.97 -30.09
CA HIS A 139 0.40 -4.39 -31.47
C HIS A 139 -0.99 -5.03 -31.69
N ASN A 140 -1.88 -4.97 -30.69
CA ASN A 140 -3.22 -5.56 -30.75
C ASN A 140 -3.22 -7.08 -31.08
N GLN A 141 -2.23 -7.81 -30.58
CA GLN A 141 -2.10 -9.26 -30.77
C GLN A 141 -2.90 -10.01 -29.71
N LEU A 142 -4.23 -9.90 -29.78
CA LEU A 142 -5.14 -10.48 -28.79
C LEU A 142 -5.00 -12.00 -28.66
N ASP A 143 -4.71 -12.71 -29.76
CA ASP A 143 -4.48 -14.16 -29.75
C ASP A 143 -3.32 -14.54 -28.82
N THR A 144 -2.26 -13.73 -28.78
CA THR A 144 -1.14 -13.94 -27.85
C THR A 144 -1.54 -13.66 -26.41
N ILE A 145 -2.38 -12.66 -26.15
CA ILE A 145 -2.84 -12.36 -24.79
C ILE A 145 -3.72 -13.50 -24.25
N GLU A 146 -4.58 -14.09 -25.08
CA GLU A 146 -5.48 -15.19 -24.70
C GLU A 146 -4.74 -16.40 -24.14
N GLU A 147 -3.51 -16.68 -24.62
CA GLU A 147 -2.68 -17.79 -24.13
C GLU A 147 -2.16 -17.59 -22.69
N TYR A 148 -2.15 -16.36 -22.18
CA TYR A 148 -1.52 -15.99 -20.91
C TYR A 148 -2.51 -15.75 -19.78
N VAL A 149 -3.74 -15.37 -20.11
CA VAL A 149 -4.72 -14.91 -19.13
C VAL A 149 -5.89 -15.88 -19.02
N SER A 150 -6.66 -15.78 -17.93
CA SER A 150 -7.89 -16.56 -17.82
C SER A 150 -8.92 -16.09 -18.85
N PRO A 151 -9.86 -16.96 -19.29
CA PRO A 151 -10.89 -16.58 -20.26
C PRO A 151 -11.73 -15.36 -19.83
N SER A 152 -11.99 -15.21 -18.52
CA SER A 152 -12.72 -14.05 -18.01
C SER A 152 -11.91 -12.76 -18.15
N LEU A 153 -10.63 -12.79 -17.78
CA LEU A 153 -9.75 -11.63 -17.90
C LEU A 153 -9.48 -11.28 -19.37
N PHE A 154 -9.42 -12.27 -20.26
CA PHE A 154 -9.27 -12.04 -21.69
C PHE A 154 -10.43 -11.22 -22.27
N GLU A 155 -11.68 -11.58 -21.97
CA GLU A 155 -12.84 -10.85 -22.47
C GLU A 155 -12.86 -9.40 -21.97
N ASP A 156 -12.46 -9.16 -20.72
CA ASP A 156 -12.32 -7.82 -20.17
C ASP A 156 -11.22 -7.02 -20.91
N LEU A 157 -10.04 -7.60 -21.09
CA LEU A 157 -8.91 -6.97 -21.80
C LEU A 157 -9.24 -6.68 -23.27
N LYS A 158 -9.95 -7.59 -23.93
CA LYS A 158 -10.42 -7.42 -25.31
C LYS A 158 -11.42 -6.28 -25.43
N ALA A 159 -12.37 -6.18 -24.49
CA ALA A 159 -13.31 -5.08 -24.44
C ALA A 159 -12.61 -3.73 -24.20
N GLU A 160 -11.57 -3.72 -23.36
CA GLU A 160 -10.76 -2.52 -23.12
C GLU A 160 -9.93 -2.13 -24.35
N ARG A 161 -9.26 -3.10 -24.99
CA ARG A 161 -8.46 -2.85 -26.19
C ARG A 161 -9.28 -2.30 -27.35
N ALA A 162 -10.56 -2.70 -27.45
CA ALA A 162 -11.50 -2.23 -28.46
C ALA A 162 -11.91 -0.76 -28.28
N LYS A 163 -11.73 -0.16 -27.09
CA LYS A 163 -11.96 1.27 -26.83
C LYS A 163 -10.79 2.15 -27.29
N LEU A 164 -9.61 1.55 -27.47
CA LEU A 164 -8.38 2.24 -27.85
C LEU A 164 -8.22 2.24 -29.37
N GLU A 165 -7.96 3.41 -29.95
CA GLU A 165 -7.67 3.55 -31.37
C GLU A 165 -6.17 3.45 -31.65
N GLY A 166 -5.80 2.87 -32.79
CA GLY A 166 -4.40 2.78 -33.23
C GLY A 166 -3.53 1.81 -32.43
N GLU A 167 -2.23 1.84 -32.72
CA GLU A 167 -1.21 1.12 -31.95
C GLU A 167 -0.97 1.82 -30.62
N GLN A 168 -0.69 1.06 -29.57
CA GLN A 168 -0.24 1.63 -28.29
C GLN A 168 1.29 1.63 -28.26
N HIS A 169 1.88 2.55 -27.49
CA HIS A 169 3.32 2.83 -27.55
C HIS A 169 4.00 2.74 -26.19
N THR A 170 3.49 1.88 -25.31
CA THR A 170 4.06 1.59 -24.00
C THR A 170 5.42 0.88 -24.13
N ASP A 171 6.49 1.56 -23.76
CA ASP A 171 7.86 1.04 -23.77
C ASP A 171 8.30 0.73 -22.33
N VAL A 172 8.52 -0.56 -22.02
CA VAL A 172 8.98 -1.00 -20.70
C VAL A 172 10.49 -0.78 -20.58
N MET A 173 10.88 0.29 -19.91
CA MET A 173 12.28 0.68 -19.75
C MET A 173 13.03 -0.36 -18.90
N TYR A 174 12.46 -0.72 -17.76
CA TYR A 174 12.90 -1.83 -16.94
C TYR A 174 11.73 -2.39 -16.15
N VAL A 175 11.80 -3.68 -15.84
CA VAL A 175 10.86 -4.35 -14.95
C VAL A 175 11.62 -5.42 -14.18
N ASP A 176 11.37 -5.46 -12.88
CA ASP A 176 11.78 -6.52 -11.98
C ASP A 176 10.56 -7.23 -11.39
N ALA A 177 10.76 -8.42 -10.86
CA ALA A 177 9.68 -9.23 -10.30
C ALA A 177 10.11 -9.91 -9.01
N GLU A 178 9.21 -9.92 -8.03
CA GLU A 178 9.37 -10.63 -6.76
C GLU A 178 8.16 -11.53 -6.49
N ILE A 179 8.39 -12.73 -5.97
CA ILE A 179 7.29 -13.57 -5.50
C ILE A 179 6.86 -13.07 -4.12
N VAL A 180 5.67 -12.49 -4.04
CA VAL A 180 5.11 -11.96 -2.80
C VAL A 180 4.18 -12.92 -2.10
N ARG A 181 3.69 -13.96 -2.79
CA ARG A 181 2.90 -15.05 -2.20
C ARG A 181 3.10 -16.34 -3.00
N ALA A 182 3.15 -17.46 -2.31
CA ALA A 182 3.05 -18.79 -2.91
C ALA A 182 2.15 -19.70 -2.07
N GLU A 183 1.20 -20.35 -2.74
CA GLU A 183 0.28 -21.31 -2.16
C GLU A 183 0.26 -22.57 -3.01
N TYR A 184 0.59 -23.70 -2.38
CA TYR A 184 0.63 -25.00 -3.02
C TYR A 184 -0.13 -26.02 -2.17
N ASP A 185 -1.07 -26.73 -2.79
CA ASP A 185 -1.81 -27.82 -2.17
C ASP A 185 -1.97 -29.01 -3.13
N ALA A 186 -2.78 -30.00 -2.75
CA ALA A 186 -3.00 -31.22 -3.54
C ALA A 186 -3.69 -30.97 -4.89
N ASN A 187 -4.36 -29.83 -5.06
CA ASN A 187 -5.20 -29.51 -6.22
C ASN A 187 -4.60 -28.39 -7.08
N LYS A 188 -3.84 -27.46 -6.50
CA LYS A 188 -3.31 -26.29 -7.22
C LYS A 188 -1.97 -25.79 -6.69
N ALA A 189 -1.24 -25.13 -7.59
CA ALA A 189 -0.13 -24.24 -7.26
C ALA A 189 -0.49 -22.84 -7.77
N GLN A 190 -0.41 -21.84 -6.89
CA GLN A 190 -0.70 -20.45 -7.21
C GLN A 190 0.41 -19.57 -6.63
N LEU A 191 0.90 -18.64 -7.43
CA LEU A 191 1.85 -17.63 -7.01
C LEU A 191 1.25 -16.25 -7.25
N SER A 192 1.70 -15.27 -6.46
CA SER A 192 1.51 -13.87 -6.76
C SER A 192 2.86 -13.20 -6.92
N LEU A 193 3.00 -12.44 -8.00
CA LEU A 193 4.21 -11.72 -8.36
C LEU A 193 3.95 -10.22 -8.22
N GLN A 194 4.84 -9.51 -7.53
CA GLN A 194 4.89 -8.06 -7.60
C GLN A 194 5.88 -7.67 -8.69
N PHE A 195 5.40 -6.94 -9.69
CA PHE A 195 6.25 -6.30 -10.69
C PHE A 195 6.50 -4.86 -10.28
N SER A 196 7.77 -4.47 -10.32
CA SER A 196 8.18 -3.08 -10.12
C SER A 196 9.06 -2.63 -11.26
N GLY A 197 8.92 -1.39 -11.70
CA GLY A 197 9.59 -0.98 -12.92
C GLY A 197 9.31 0.44 -13.33
N ARG A 198 9.56 0.71 -14.60
CA ARG A 198 9.21 1.98 -15.23
C ARG A 198 8.85 1.77 -16.69
N TYR A 199 7.82 2.46 -17.13
CA TYR A 199 7.44 2.51 -18.54
C TYR A 199 7.40 3.96 -19.03
N ARG A 200 7.39 4.10 -20.34
CA ARG A 200 7.20 5.38 -21.02
C ARG A 200 6.26 5.20 -22.21
N ASP A 201 5.38 6.14 -22.43
CA ASP A 201 4.66 6.29 -23.70
C ASP A 201 5.19 7.52 -24.44
N ALA A 202 5.78 7.30 -25.62
CA ALA A 202 6.37 8.38 -26.42
C ALA A 202 5.33 9.21 -27.17
N ALA A 203 4.15 8.65 -27.47
CA ALA A 203 3.07 9.36 -28.14
C ALA A 203 2.35 10.31 -27.16
N GLU A 204 2.20 9.89 -25.91
CA GLU A 204 1.58 10.69 -24.85
C GLU A 204 2.59 11.56 -24.08
N GLY A 205 3.89 11.26 -24.17
CA GLY A 205 4.95 11.96 -23.46
C GLY A 205 4.96 11.67 -21.96
N VAL A 206 4.51 10.48 -21.57
CA VAL A 206 4.34 10.02 -20.18
C VAL A 206 5.49 9.09 -19.80
N GLU A 207 5.99 9.21 -18.58
CA GLU A 207 6.92 8.26 -17.95
C GLU A 207 6.44 8.00 -16.52
N GLU A 208 6.11 6.75 -16.21
CA GLU A 208 5.48 6.36 -14.95
C GLU A 208 6.07 5.05 -14.40
N ASP A 209 5.97 4.89 -13.08
CA ASP A 209 6.44 3.69 -12.40
C ASP A 209 5.44 2.53 -12.63
N ILE A 210 5.98 1.31 -12.78
CA ILE A 210 5.20 0.08 -12.80
C ILE A 210 5.11 -0.42 -11.36
N GLU A 211 3.90 -0.66 -10.85
CA GLU A 211 3.62 -1.25 -9.54
C GLU A 211 2.43 -2.23 -9.65
N ASP A 212 2.66 -3.37 -10.30
CA ASP A 212 1.61 -4.36 -10.57
C ASP A 212 1.73 -5.57 -9.65
N ILE A 213 0.59 -6.21 -9.35
CA ILE A 213 0.55 -7.55 -8.74
C ILE A 213 -0.23 -8.47 -9.67
N TRP A 214 0.41 -9.54 -10.11
CA TRP A 214 -0.20 -10.59 -10.94
C TRP A 214 -0.34 -11.88 -10.12
#